data_AF-A0A3E0Q0N8-F1
#
_entry.id   AF-A0A3E0Q0N8-F1
#
_cell.length_a   1.000
_cell.length_b   1.000
_cell.length_c   1.000
_cell.angle_alpha   90.00
_cell.angle_beta   90.00
_cell.angle_gamma   90.00
#
_symmetry.space_group_name_H-M   'P 1'
#
loop_
_entity.id
_entity.type
_entity.pdbx_description
1 polymer ?
#
loop_
_entity_poly.entity_id
_entity_poly.type
_entity_poly.pdbx_seq_one_letter_code
_entity_poly.pdbx_strand_id
1 'polypeptide(L)'
;MALLAEAASEMPHLKGDALIDADRFDVIIAQTEPTPLFGIPNPPVGLGQAAVGILAAALIRDGGSLQIGIGSLGDAVAAGVDLRHRDPDRFSQAVLALAPTHSQRLIAEIGGRGSFELGVYVATEMLSDALLELHRSGVVSRRVTRDPVVQTAINSSNFDRGPGVALLESLAVQGVIEDPMSAADVARLADAGILVEGLHSQEDKLFDQNHQQIDPAIGPHLESIIREEIDGPAIHAAFAAGSPRFYETLREKTDQIALEMGDVGYTNTLLGSEGLKRAQRREMRFVNATMQVTLLGEAASDTLPDGRVVSGVGGQHDFVTQAFDLDGARSVIVARAVREADGATRSNIVWSHPHPTIPRHLRDIVVTEYGIADIRGRSDAETIAAIVEIADSRFQPELVAKAKGAGKLPESYEVPVHARHNTPQRIETTLSDRPIDRYPFGSVLTKEEDELRQGLSQLSNLSFKPGTWPSWDAVKTARDIPERMRPHLKRLNLEDPKGFKERMLAAAVVVALEESGVIRDE
;
A
#
# COMPACT_ATOMS: atom_id res chain seq x y z
N MET A 1 -29.57 -1.46 -24.89
CA MET A 1 -28.47 -2.28 -24.34
C MET A 1 -29.08 -3.02 -23.17
N ALA A 2 -29.03 -4.35 -23.13
CA ALA A 2 -29.54 -5.09 -21.98
C ALA A 2 -28.46 -5.15 -20.90
N LEU A 3 -28.81 -4.91 -19.64
CA LEU A 3 -27.94 -5.05 -18.48
C LEU A 3 -28.23 -6.37 -17.78
N LEU A 4 -27.21 -7.22 -17.70
CA LEU A 4 -27.30 -8.54 -17.07
C LEU A 4 -26.47 -8.56 -15.79
N ALA A 5 -27.00 -9.19 -14.74
CA ALA A 5 -26.27 -9.49 -13.52
C ALA A 5 -26.16 -11.00 -13.30
N GLU A 6 -25.05 -11.43 -12.70
CA GLU A 6 -24.91 -12.74 -12.09
C GLU A 6 -24.92 -12.58 -10.57
N ALA A 7 -25.91 -13.17 -9.90
CA ALA A 7 -26.03 -13.14 -8.45
C ALA A 7 -25.13 -14.23 -7.84
N ALA A 8 -23.93 -13.83 -7.43
CA ALA A 8 -22.95 -14.70 -6.80
C ALA A 8 -23.00 -14.62 -5.26
N SER A 9 -23.24 -15.75 -4.60
CA SER A 9 -23.37 -15.80 -3.12
C SER A 9 -22.06 -15.48 -2.39
N GLU A 10 -20.92 -15.69 -3.05
CA GLU A 10 -19.59 -15.39 -2.50
C GLU A 10 -19.19 -13.92 -2.65
N MET A 11 -19.97 -13.09 -3.36
CA MET A 11 -19.66 -11.66 -3.52
C MET A 11 -19.96 -10.89 -2.22
N PRO A 12 -19.00 -10.13 -1.64
CA PRO A 12 -19.26 -9.29 -0.49
C PRO A 12 -20.28 -8.19 -0.78
N HIS A 13 -21.17 -7.92 0.18
CA HIS A 13 -22.14 -6.84 0.09
C HIS A 13 -21.50 -5.53 0.58
N LEU A 14 -20.94 -4.75 -0.36
CA LEU A 14 -20.21 -3.50 -0.07
C LEU A 14 -21.14 -2.28 -0.04
N LYS A 15 -20.76 -1.25 0.73
CA LYS A 15 -21.52 0.01 0.90
C LYS A 15 -21.11 1.08 -0.13
N GLY A 16 -21.89 2.15 -0.21
CA GLY A 16 -21.65 3.29 -1.12
C GLY A 16 -22.22 3.03 -2.52
N ASP A 17 -21.55 3.53 -3.55
CA ASP A 17 -21.98 3.42 -4.95
C ASP A 17 -21.96 1.97 -5.48
N ALA A 18 -21.41 1.02 -4.71
CA ALA A 18 -21.48 -0.41 -5.02
C ALA A 18 -22.89 -1.01 -4.85
N LEU A 19 -23.81 -0.32 -4.16
CA LEU A 19 -25.19 -0.75 -4.01
C LEU A 19 -26.00 -0.40 -5.26
N ILE A 20 -26.58 -1.42 -5.89
CA ILE A 20 -27.40 -1.27 -7.09
C ILE A 20 -28.73 -1.98 -6.87
N ASP A 21 -29.84 -1.26 -7.07
CA ASP A 21 -31.18 -1.83 -7.00
C ASP A 21 -31.40 -2.89 -8.08
N ALA A 22 -32.10 -3.98 -7.71
CA ALA A 22 -32.34 -5.12 -8.60
C ALA A 22 -33.13 -4.74 -9.86
N ASP A 23 -33.93 -3.67 -9.80
CA ASP A 23 -34.74 -3.17 -10.92
C ASP A 23 -33.91 -2.51 -12.04
N ARG A 24 -32.62 -2.25 -11.79
CA ARG A 24 -31.68 -1.73 -12.79
C ARG A 24 -31.30 -2.78 -13.83
N PHE A 25 -31.48 -4.07 -13.53
CA PHE A 25 -31.08 -5.19 -14.39
C PHE A 25 -32.26 -5.72 -15.20
N ASP A 26 -32.04 -5.93 -16.50
CA ASP A 26 -33.01 -6.57 -17.38
C ASP A 26 -33.12 -8.08 -17.09
N VAL A 27 -32.00 -8.70 -16.70
CA VAL A 27 -31.91 -10.12 -16.36
C VAL A 27 -30.95 -10.32 -15.19
N ILE A 28 -31.38 -11.08 -14.19
CA ILE A 28 -30.54 -11.55 -13.09
C ILE A 28 -30.42 -13.07 -13.19
N ILE A 29 -29.20 -13.57 -13.32
CA ILE A 29 -28.86 -14.99 -13.40
C ILE A 29 -28.41 -15.43 -12.01
N ALA A 30 -29.20 -16.28 -11.36
CA ALA A 30 -28.80 -16.88 -10.09
C ALA A 30 -27.82 -18.03 -10.33
N GLN A 31 -26.74 -18.08 -9.54
CA GLN A 31 -25.86 -19.24 -9.55
C GLN A 31 -26.58 -20.48 -8.99
N THR A 32 -26.38 -21.63 -9.64
CA THR A 32 -26.87 -22.93 -9.11
C THR A 32 -25.93 -23.52 -8.07
N GLU A 33 -24.65 -23.20 -8.13
CA GLU A 33 -23.61 -23.59 -7.18
C GLU A 33 -22.68 -22.40 -6.90
N PRO A 34 -22.22 -22.19 -5.65
CA PRO A 34 -21.27 -21.13 -5.34
C PRO A 34 -19.98 -21.27 -6.13
N THR A 35 -19.60 -20.22 -6.87
CA THR A 35 -18.31 -20.17 -7.55
C THR A 35 -17.31 -19.37 -6.71
N PRO A 36 -16.12 -19.92 -6.40
CA PRO A 36 -15.10 -19.18 -5.67
C PRO A 36 -14.68 -17.92 -6.43
N LEU A 37 -14.55 -16.80 -5.71
CA LEU A 37 -13.98 -15.59 -6.30
C LEU A 37 -12.50 -15.81 -6.63
N PHE A 38 -12.04 -15.17 -7.71
CA PHE A 38 -10.63 -15.17 -8.05
C PHE A 38 -9.83 -14.40 -7.00
N GLY A 39 -9.01 -15.12 -6.24
CA GLY A 39 -8.11 -14.58 -5.24
C GLY A 39 -6.73 -14.27 -5.82
N ILE A 40 -6.21 -13.08 -5.54
CA ILE A 40 -4.84 -12.69 -5.87
C ILE A 40 -3.93 -13.20 -4.74
N PRO A 41 -2.95 -14.08 -5.02
CA PRO A 41 -2.04 -14.56 -3.99
C PRO A 41 -1.07 -13.45 -3.55
N ASN A 42 -0.84 -13.35 -2.25
CA ASN A 42 0.13 -12.41 -1.68
C ASN A 42 1.56 -12.90 -1.96
N PRO A 43 2.37 -12.16 -2.74
CA PRO A 43 3.77 -12.52 -2.95
C PRO A 43 4.58 -12.26 -1.67
N PRO A 44 5.66 -13.03 -1.42
CA PRO A 44 6.53 -12.78 -0.27
C PRO A 44 7.24 -11.43 -0.36
N VAL A 45 7.46 -10.82 0.78
CA VAL A 45 8.29 -9.62 0.94
C VAL A 45 9.74 -10.03 1.24
N GLY A 46 10.66 -9.67 0.36
CA GLY A 46 12.10 -9.80 0.59
C GLY A 46 12.69 -8.64 1.40
N LEU A 47 13.91 -8.80 1.93
CA LEU A 47 14.57 -7.78 2.76
C LEU A 47 14.75 -6.43 2.06
N GLY A 48 15.10 -6.43 0.76
CA GLY A 48 15.19 -5.19 -0.02
C GLY A 48 13.84 -4.47 -0.11
N GLN A 49 12.76 -5.21 -0.34
CA GLN A 49 11.41 -4.63 -0.40
C GLN A 49 10.97 -4.12 0.97
N ALA A 50 11.32 -4.83 2.03
CA ALA A 50 11.05 -4.37 3.38
C ALA A 50 11.82 -3.07 3.73
N ALA A 51 13.07 -2.93 3.29
CA ALA A 51 13.80 -1.67 3.41
C ALA A 51 13.10 -0.52 2.68
N VAL A 52 12.63 -0.76 1.44
CA VAL A 52 11.79 0.20 0.69
C VAL A 52 10.53 0.55 1.49
N GLY A 53 9.85 -0.46 2.04
CA GLY A 53 8.63 -0.31 2.82
C GLY A 53 8.82 0.54 4.08
N ILE A 54 9.90 0.30 4.83
CA ILE A 54 10.27 1.09 6.02
C ILE A 54 10.55 2.56 5.65
N LEU A 55 11.33 2.79 4.59
CA LEU A 55 11.66 4.14 4.13
C LEU A 55 10.43 4.90 3.62
N ALA A 56 9.57 4.24 2.84
CA ALA A 56 8.33 4.83 2.35
C ALA A 56 7.32 5.10 3.49
N ALA A 57 7.19 4.18 4.45
CA ALA A 57 6.33 4.36 5.62
C ALA A 57 6.75 5.57 6.49
N ALA A 58 8.04 5.91 6.50
CA ALA A 58 8.55 7.08 7.21
C ALA A 58 8.12 8.40 6.56
N LEU A 59 7.67 8.39 5.30
CA LEU A 59 7.18 9.58 4.58
C LEU A 59 5.68 9.83 4.79
N ILE A 60 4.94 8.88 5.38
CA ILE A 60 3.51 9.00 5.66
C ILE A 60 3.31 9.84 6.92
N ARG A 61 2.44 10.85 6.88
CA ARG A 61 2.20 11.73 8.02
C ARG A 61 1.04 11.21 8.87
N ASP A 62 1.18 11.26 10.18
CA ASP A 62 0.07 11.01 11.11
C ASP A 62 -0.97 12.13 11.00
N GLY A 63 -2.26 11.79 11.02
CA GLY A 63 -3.37 12.70 10.69
C GLY A 63 -3.51 13.02 9.19
N GLY A 64 -2.64 12.42 8.36
CA GLY A 64 -2.61 12.59 6.91
C GLY A 64 -3.55 11.65 6.16
N SER A 65 -3.20 11.39 4.91
CA SER A 65 -3.97 10.53 4.01
C SER A 65 -3.06 9.63 3.17
N LEU A 66 -3.56 8.47 2.75
CA LEU A 66 -2.76 7.43 2.12
C LEU A 66 -3.45 6.80 0.91
N GLN A 67 -2.66 6.58 -0.14
CA GLN A 67 -2.93 5.61 -1.21
C GLN A 67 -1.69 4.72 -1.36
N ILE A 68 -1.91 3.41 -1.43
CA ILE A 68 -0.85 2.43 -1.73
C ILE A 68 -1.30 1.52 -2.87
N GLY A 69 -0.36 1.17 -3.74
CA GLY A 69 -0.56 0.13 -4.75
C GLY A 69 -0.56 -1.30 -4.17
N ILE A 70 -0.70 -2.29 -5.05
CA ILE A 70 -0.72 -3.71 -4.70
C ILE A 70 0.62 -4.44 -4.93
N GLY A 71 0.66 -5.69 -4.48
CA GLY A 71 1.79 -6.59 -4.64
C GLY A 71 2.90 -6.34 -3.63
N SER A 72 3.96 -7.13 -3.71
CA SER A 72 5.00 -7.20 -2.66
C SER A 72 5.64 -5.86 -2.24
N LEU A 73 5.70 -4.85 -3.10
CA LEU A 73 6.16 -3.51 -2.70
C LEU A 73 5.08 -2.73 -1.92
N GLY A 74 3.82 -2.78 -2.36
CA GLY A 74 2.69 -2.22 -1.60
C GLY A 74 2.53 -2.90 -0.24
N ASP A 75 2.65 -4.23 -0.22
CA ASP A 75 2.61 -5.01 1.02
C ASP A 75 3.76 -4.64 1.95
N ALA A 76 4.97 -4.44 1.41
CA ALA A 76 6.11 -4.00 2.22
C ALA A 76 5.90 -2.60 2.81
N VAL A 77 5.30 -1.66 2.06
CA VAL A 77 4.95 -0.32 2.56
C VAL A 77 3.95 -0.43 3.70
N ALA A 78 2.86 -1.18 3.52
CA ALA A 78 1.89 -1.38 4.58
C ALA A 78 2.50 -2.07 5.81
N ALA A 79 3.39 -3.05 5.63
CA ALA A 79 4.08 -3.69 6.73
C ALA A 79 4.99 -2.71 7.50
N GLY A 80 5.65 -1.79 6.78
CA GLY A 80 6.43 -0.71 7.39
C GLY A 80 5.55 0.27 8.18
N VAL A 81 4.37 0.60 7.66
CA VAL A 81 3.37 1.45 8.33
C VAL A 81 2.87 0.78 9.62
N ASP A 82 2.54 -0.50 9.53
CA ASP A 82 2.06 -1.28 10.66
C ASP A 82 3.14 -1.46 11.74
N LEU A 83 4.38 -1.76 11.34
CA LEU A 83 5.54 -1.79 12.24
C LEU A 83 5.73 -0.44 12.94
N ARG A 84 5.65 0.66 12.21
CA ARG A 84 5.75 2.01 12.77
C ARG A 84 4.68 2.28 13.83
N HIS A 85 3.46 1.79 13.63
CA HIS A 85 2.37 1.98 14.58
C HIS A 85 2.55 1.12 15.85
N ARG A 86 2.85 -0.17 15.68
CA ARG A 86 2.92 -1.14 16.78
C ARG A 86 4.22 -1.08 17.59
N ASP A 87 5.33 -0.72 16.95
CA ASP A 87 6.65 -0.66 17.56
C ASP A 87 7.47 0.51 16.96
N PRO A 88 7.12 1.76 17.33
CA PRO A 88 7.75 2.97 16.78
C PRO A 88 9.25 3.04 17.08
N ASP A 89 9.72 2.47 18.19
CA ASP A 89 11.13 2.45 18.56
C ASP A 89 11.93 1.58 17.59
N ARG A 90 11.46 0.35 17.35
CA ARG A 90 12.09 -0.55 16.40
C ARG A 90 12.04 -0.02 14.97
N PHE A 91 10.90 0.56 14.57
CA PHE A 91 10.77 1.23 13.28
C PHE A 91 11.78 2.38 13.15
N SER A 92 11.85 3.24 14.16
CA SER A 92 12.75 4.39 14.21
C SER A 92 14.22 3.98 14.09
N GLN A 93 14.63 2.92 14.78
CA GLN A 93 15.98 2.35 14.66
C GLN A 93 16.27 1.85 13.23
N ALA A 94 15.30 1.17 12.61
CA ALA A 94 15.45 0.70 11.23
C ALA A 94 15.60 1.87 10.24
N VAL A 95 14.78 2.92 10.39
CA VAL A 95 14.88 4.14 9.58
C VAL A 95 16.24 4.81 9.76
N LEU A 96 16.74 4.97 10.99
CA LEU A 96 18.04 5.60 11.26
C LEU A 96 19.21 4.81 10.65
N ALA A 97 19.09 3.47 10.58
CA ALA A 97 20.11 2.61 10.01
C ALA A 97 20.09 2.61 8.46
N LEU A 98 18.91 2.73 7.85
CA LEU A 98 18.73 2.73 6.40
C LEU A 98 18.94 4.12 5.78
N ALA A 99 18.38 5.16 6.41
CA ALA A 99 18.27 6.49 5.83
C ALA A 99 19.52 7.36 6.12
N PRO A 100 20.21 7.91 5.11
CA PRO A 100 21.25 8.91 5.34
C PRO A 100 20.67 10.21 5.92
N THR A 101 21.53 11.07 6.46
CA THR A 101 21.12 12.31 7.17
C THR A 101 20.17 13.20 6.37
N HIS A 102 20.36 13.31 5.05
CA HIS A 102 19.46 14.13 4.21
C HIS A 102 18.05 13.52 4.11
N SER A 103 17.93 12.20 3.96
CA SER A 103 16.64 11.50 3.98
C SER A 103 15.97 11.60 5.37
N GLN A 104 16.75 11.54 6.45
CA GLN A 104 16.21 11.73 7.81
C GLN A 104 15.62 13.14 8.01
N ARG A 105 16.26 14.19 7.46
CA ARG A 105 15.71 15.55 7.49
C ARG A 105 14.39 15.65 6.73
N LEU A 106 14.33 15.06 5.54
CA LEU A 106 13.10 15.01 4.74
C LEU A 106 11.98 14.28 5.51
N ILE A 107 12.28 13.13 6.11
CA ILE A 107 11.32 12.36 6.93
C ILE A 107 10.78 13.21 8.08
N ALA A 108 11.63 13.98 8.76
CA ALA A 108 11.20 14.88 9.84
C ALA A 108 10.33 16.05 9.33
N GLU A 109 10.52 16.49 8.09
CA GLU A 109 9.76 17.57 7.48
C GLU A 109 8.37 17.10 7.00
N ILE A 110 8.31 15.98 6.27
CA ILE A 110 7.09 15.59 5.55
C ILE A 110 6.39 14.35 6.14
N GLY A 111 7.06 13.58 6.96
CA GLY A 111 6.56 12.29 7.45
C GLY A 111 6.67 12.16 8.97
N GLY A 112 7.20 11.04 9.43
CA GLY A 112 7.41 10.78 10.85
C GLY A 112 7.95 9.39 11.15
N ARG A 113 8.26 9.16 12.43
CA ARG A 113 8.73 7.85 12.94
C ARG A 113 7.94 7.33 14.13
N GLY A 114 7.11 8.17 14.76
CA GLY A 114 6.22 7.76 15.85
C GLY A 114 4.96 7.09 15.33
N SER A 115 4.19 6.49 16.25
CA SER A 115 2.92 5.85 15.95
C SER A 115 1.92 6.82 15.30
N PHE A 116 0.94 6.24 14.60
CA PHE A 116 -0.20 6.97 14.05
C PHE A 116 -1.26 7.17 15.14
N GLU A 117 -1.17 8.27 15.90
CA GLU A 117 -2.08 8.58 17.01
C GLU A 117 -3.39 9.19 16.52
N LEU A 118 -3.32 9.99 15.44
CA LEU A 118 -4.49 10.56 14.77
C LEU A 118 -5.03 9.63 13.67
N GLY A 119 -4.21 8.68 13.24
CA GLY A 119 -4.53 7.76 12.17
C GLY A 119 -4.39 8.39 10.78
N VAL A 120 -4.67 7.59 9.75
CA VAL A 120 -4.70 8.04 8.36
C VAL A 120 -6.06 7.76 7.74
N TYR A 121 -6.44 8.62 6.81
CA TYR A 121 -7.58 8.40 5.91
C TYR A 121 -7.07 7.79 4.61
N VAL A 122 -7.76 6.77 4.08
CA VAL A 122 -7.37 6.11 2.83
C VAL A 122 -8.30 6.54 1.70
N ALA A 123 -7.71 6.99 0.61
CA ALA A 123 -8.41 7.21 -0.66
C ALA A 123 -7.62 6.51 -1.77
N THR A 124 -8.02 5.29 -2.11
CA THR A 124 -7.29 4.40 -3.01
C THR A 124 -8.13 4.02 -4.22
N GLU A 125 -7.49 3.64 -5.32
CA GLU A 125 -8.21 3.00 -6.42
C GLU A 125 -8.70 1.61 -6.00
N MET A 126 -7.82 0.85 -5.36
CA MET A 126 -8.03 -0.56 -5.06
C MET A 126 -7.91 -0.84 -3.57
N LEU A 127 -8.93 -1.47 -3.00
CA LEU A 127 -8.90 -2.06 -1.67
C LEU A 127 -8.22 -3.43 -1.70
N SER A 128 -7.29 -3.66 -0.79
CA SER A 128 -6.47 -4.87 -0.69
C SER A 128 -6.37 -5.42 0.74
N ASP A 129 -5.84 -6.64 0.91
CA ASP A 129 -5.52 -7.26 2.19
C ASP A 129 -4.74 -6.32 3.11
N ALA A 130 -3.72 -5.65 2.57
CA ALA A 130 -2.85 -4.73 3.29
C ALA A 130 -3.62 -3.57 3.93
N LEU A 131 -4.55 -2.96 3.19
CA LEU A 131 -5.35 -1.84 3.70
C LEU A 131 -6.37 -2.28 4.74
N LEU A 132 -6.96 -3.47 4.60
CA LEU A 132 -7.83 -4.02 5.65
C LEU A 132 -7.07 -4.32 6.93
N GLU A 133 -5.83 -4.80 6.84
CA GLU A 133 -5.03 -5.05 8.02
C GLU A 133 -4.61 -3.75 8.71
N LEU A 134 -4.24 -2.71 7.96
CA LEU A 134 -3.97 -1.38 8.53
C LEU A 134 -5.18 -0.76 9.21
N HIS A 135 -6.40 -1.02 8.72
CA HIS A 135 -7.63 -0.65 9.43
C HIS A 135 -7.77 -1.43 10.73
N ARG A 136 -7.55 -2.75 10.72
CA ARG A 136 -7.62 -3.59 11.92
C ARG A 136 -6.59 -3.22 12.98
N SER A 137 -5.39 -2.78 12.58
CA SER A 137 -4.34 -2.38 13.52
C SER A 137 -4.53 -0.96 14.06
N GLY A 138 -5.57 -0.24 13.65
CA GLY A 138 -5.90 1.10 14.14
C GLY A 138 -5.17 2.24 13.41
N VAL A 139 -4.34 1.92 12.40
CA VAL A 139 -3.67 2.94 11.58
C VAL A 139 -4.66 3.68 10.69
N VAL A 140 -5.51 2.94 9.97
CA VAL A 140 -6.55 3.52 9.13
C VAL A 140 -7.80 3.73 9.98
N SER A 141 -7.79 4.82 10.73
CA SER A 141 -8.82 5.17 11.72
C SER A 141 -9.37 6.59 11.56
N ARG A 142 -8.71 7.45 10.77
CA ARG A 142 -9.16 8.84 10.60
C ARG A 142 -10.40 8.90 9.71
N ARG A 143 -11.56 9.11 10.35
CA ARG A 143 -12.87 9.27 9.71
C ARG A 143 -12.97 10.65 9.04
N VAL A 144 -13.67 10.72 7.91
CA VAL A 144 -13.94 11.98 7.20
C VAL A 144 -15.45 12.22 7.03
N THR A 145 -15.87 13.48 7.01
CA THR A 145 -17.27 13.87 6.79
C THR A 145 -17.59 13.99 5.30
N ARG A 146 -18.88 14.04 4.95
CA ARG A 146 -19.36 14.25 3.57
C ARG A 146 -19.61 15.73 3.23
N ASP A 147 -19.59 16.62 4.22
CA ASP A 147 -19.80 18.06 4.03
C ASP A 147 -18.44 18.79 3.92
N PRO A 148 -18.15 19.49 2.80
CA PRO A 148 -16.86 20.14 2.60
C PRO A 148 -16.59 21.32 3.54
N VAL A 149 -17.63 22.03 3.98
CA VAL A 149 -17.51 23.17 4.89
C VAL A 149 -17.20 22.66 6.30
N VAL A 150 -17.93 21.64 6.77
CA VAL A 150 -17.69 21.01 8.08
C VAL A 150 -16.31 20.35 8.10
N GLN A 151 -15.94 19.59 7.04
CA GLN A 151 -14.62 18.97 6.97
C GLN A 151 -13.49 20.01 7.02
N THR A 152 -13.63 21.12 6.28
CA THR A 152 -12.64 22.20 6.28
C THR A 152 -12.50 22.81 7.67
N ALA A 153 -13.62 23.06 8.36
CA ALA A 153 -13.62 23.64 9.69
C ALA A 153 -13.02 22.70 10.76
N ILE A 154 -13.26 21.38 10.66
CA ILE A 154 -12.59 20.36 11.49
C ILE A 154 -11.06 20.46 11.32
N ASN A 155 -10.60 20.60 10.08
CA ASN A 155 -9.16 20.69 9.77
C ASN A 155 -8.51 21.93 10.38
N SER A 156 -9.19 23.08 10.34
CA SER A 156 -8.67 24.34 10.88
C SER A 156 -8.55 24.34 12.41
N SER A 157 -9.34 23.49 13.08
CA SER A 157 -9.44 23.47 14.53
C SER A 157 -8.73 22.27 15.18
N ASN A 158 -8.04 21.45 14.38
CA ASN A 158 -7.25 20.32 14.82
C ASN A 158 -8.04 19.28 15.65
N PHE A 159 -9.34 19.11 15.37
CA PHE A 159 -10.22 18.15 16.02
C PHE A 159 -10.15 16.76 15.38
N ASP A 160 -8.94 16.22 15.28
CA ASP A 160 -8.71 14.92 14.66
C ASP A 160 -9.10 13.73 15.57
N ARG A 161 -9.54 13.99 16.83
CA ARG A 161 -9.91 12.96 17.83
C ARG A 161 -11.42 12.71 17.97
N GLY A 162 -12.24 13.24 17.06
CA GLY A 162 -13.67 12.97 17.01
C GLY A 162 -14.58 14.16 17.35
N PRO A 163 -15.89 13.98 17.19
CA PRO A 163 -16.88 15.01 17.43
C PRO A 163 -17.02 15.27 18.94
N GLY A 164 -17.24 16.52 19.32
CA GLY A 164 -17.45 16.91 20.70
C GLY A 164 -17.98 18.34 20.81
N VAL A 165 -18.36 18.76 22.01
CA VAL A 165 -18.87 20.13 22.25
C VAL A 165 -17.87 21.18 21.77
N ALA A 166 -16.57 20.96 22.01
CA ALA A 166 -15.50 21.85 21.54
C ALA A 166 -15.45 22.00 20.01
N LEU A 167 -15.81 20.94 19.25
CA LEU A 167 -15.95 21.06 17.80
C LEU A 167 -17.12 21.97 17.45
N LEU A 168 -18.30 21.77 18.07
CA LEU A 168 -19.47 22.62 17.82
C LEU A 168 -19.19 24.10 18.15
N GLU A 169 -18.56 24.37 19.30
CA GLU A 169 -18.13 25.73 19.68
C GLU A 169 -17.22 26.33 18.61
N SER A 170 -16.29 25.55 18.07
CA SER A 170 -15.39 26.00 17.03
C SER A 170 -16.09 26.23 15.69
N LEU A 171 -17.07 25.38 15.33
CA LEU A 171 -17.90 25.58 14.14
C LEU A 171 -18.72 26.87 14.26
N ALA A 172 -19.25 27.18 15.44
CA ALA A 172 -19.97 28.43 15.69
C ALA A 172 -19.04 29.65 15.61
N VAL A 173 -17.85 29.60 16.21
CA VAL A 173 -16.84 30.68 16.10
C VAL A 173 -16.42 30.93 14.64
N GLN A 174 -16.37 29.88 13.82
CA GLN A 174 -16.08 29.96 12.40
C GLN A 174 -17.28 30.40 11.54
N GLY A 175 -18.48 30.52 12.13
CA GLY A 175 -19.71 30.86 11.43
C GLY A 175 -20.25 29.75 10.52
N VAL A 176 -19.88 28.49 10.78
CA VAL A 176 -20.38 27.31 10.06
C VAL A 176 -21.79 26.93 10.52
N ILE A 177 -22.07 27.15 11.79
CA ILE A 177 -23.36 26.94 12.45
C ILE A 177 -23.72 28.13 13.33
N GLU A 178 -25.00 28.29 13.67
CA GLU A 178 -25.49 29.29 14.62
C GLU A 178 -25.41 28.76 16.08
N ASP A 179 -25.41 29.68 17.06
CA ASP A 179 -25.62 29.37 18.48
C ASP A 179 -26.73 30.29 19.03
N PRO A 180 -27.92 29.76 19.35
CA PRO A 180 -28.31 28.34 19.27
C PRO A 180 -28.40 27.81 17.82
N MET A 181 -28.21 26.50 17.64
CA MET A 181 -28.24 25.86 16.32
C MET A 181 -29.61 25.98 15.64
N SER A 182 -29.63 26.34 14.36
CA SER A 182 -30.83 26.30 13.53
C SER A 182 -31.20 24.86 13.13
N ALA A 183 -32.43 24.64 12.67
CA ALA A 183 -32.83 23.33 12.13
C ALA A 183 -31.98 22.90 10.93
N ALA A 184 -31.48 23.87 10.14
CA ALA A 184 -30.58 23.60 9.02
C ALA A 184 -29.19 23.16 9.51
N ASP A 185 -28.69 23.73 10.61
CA ASP A 185 -27.43 23.33 11.23
C ASP A 185 -27.50 21.90 11.75
N VAL A 186 -28.59 21.56 12.44
CA VAL A 186 -28.82 20.18 12.92
C VAL A 186 -28.84 19.20 11.75
N ALA A 187 -29.59 19.51 10.68
CA ALA A 187 -29.64 18.64 9.50
C ALA A 187 -28.26 18.50 8.83
N ARG A 188 -27.51 19.59 8.66
CA ARG A 188 -26.15 19.57 8.12
C ARG A 188 -25.21 18.73 8.98
N LEU A 189 -25.23 18.93 10.30
CA LEU A 189 -24.34 18.21 11.21
C LEU A 189 -24.70 16.72 11.34
N ALA A 190 -25.99 16.36 11.21
CA ALA A 190 -26.42 14.97 11.10
C ALA A 190 -25.91 14.34 9.79
N ASP A 191 -26.06 15.01 8.64
CA ASP A 191 -25.56 14.55 7.33
C ASP A 191 -24.02 14.46 7.29
N ALA A 192 -23.34 15.38 7.96
CA ALA A 192 -21.89 15.37 8.14
C ALA A 192 -21.41 14.27 9.11
N GLY A 193 -22.31 13.53 9.76
CA GLY A 193 -21.99 12.45 10.69
C GLY A 193 -21.45 12.93 12.04
N ILE A 194 -21.79 14.15 12.45
CA ILE A 194 -21.39 14.75 13.74
C ILE A 194 -22.45 14.50 14.82
N LEU A 195 -23.73 14.63 14.46
CA LEU A 195 -24.85 14.37 15.36
C LEU A 195 -25.47 12.99 15.12
N VAL A 196 -26.14 12.45 16.14
CA VAL A 196 -26.92 11.21 16.04
C VAL A 196 -28.10 11.39 15.06
N GLU A 197 -28.55 10.30 14.46
CA GLU A 197 -29.74 10.30 13.60
C GLU A 197 -31.04 10.48 14.42
N GLY A 198 -32.15 10.81 13.74
CA GLY A 198 -33.48 10.92 14.35
C GLY A 198 -33.76 12.26 15.05
N LEU A 199 -32.83 13.21 15.00
CA LEU A 199 -33.05 14.58 15.45
C LEU A 199 -34.05 15.29 14.53
N HIS A 200 -35.03 15.95 15.12
CA HIS A 200 -36.03 16.71 14.36
C HIS A 200 -36.43 17.99 15.07
N SER A 201 -36.75 19.01 14.28
CA SER A 201 -37.23 20.30 14.76
C SER A 201 -38.76 20.39 14.65
N GLN A 202 -39.43 20.82 15.71
CA GLN A 202 -40.87 21.14 15.71
C GLN A 202 -41.11 22.42 16.53
N GLU A 203 -41.81 23.40 15.94
CA GLU A 203 -42.15 24.67 16.61
C GLU A 203 -40.93 25.37 17.26
N ASP A 204 -39.83 25.50 16.50
CA ASP A 204 -38.56 26.09 16.95
C ASP A 204 -37.89 25.38 18.14
N LYS A 205 -38.25 24.12 18.40
CA LYS A 205 -37.63 23.24 19.41
C LYS A 205 -37.02 22.01 18.76
N LEU A 206 -35.89 21.56 19.30
CA LEU A 206 -35.21 20.35 18.86
C LEU A 206 -35.66 19.16 19.71
N PHE A 207 -35.83 17.99 19.10
CA PHE A 207 -36.22 16.76 19.77
C PHE A 207 -35.29 15.61 19.38
N ASP A 208 -35.00 14.75 20.35
CA ASP A 208 -34.25 13.50 20.13
C ASP A 208 -35.14 12.42 19.49
N GLN A 209 -34.54 11.26 19.21
CA GLN A 209 -35.25 10.08 18.69
C GLN A 209 -36.35 9.53 19.62
N ASN A 210 -36.35 9.92 20.91
CA ASN A 210 -37.35 9.53 21.92
C ASN A 210 -38.41 10.63 22.15
N HIS A 211 -38.45 11.67 21.31
CA HIS A 211 -39.29 12.86 21.48
C HIS A 211 -39.00 13.66 22.76
N GLN A 212 -37.80 13.55 23.32
CA GLN A 212 -37.35 14.41 24.40
C GLN A 212 -36.82 15.73 23.82
N GLN A 213 -37.30 16.85 24.36
CA GLN A 213 -36.84 18.17 23.95
C GLN A 213 -35.37 18.37 24.34
N ILE A 214 -34.57 18.85 23.39
CA ILE A 214 -33.16 19.23 23.56
C ILE A 214 -33.05 20.75 23.44
N ASP A 215 -32.21 21.36 24.26
CA ASP A 215 -31.83 22.76 24.11
C ASP A 215 -30.78 22.86 22.97
N PRO A 216 -31.02 23.64 21.92
CA PRO A 216 -30.08 23.78 20.80
C PRO A 216 -28.87 24.68 21.10
N ALA A 217 -28.81 25.31 22.28
CA ALA A 217 -27.66 26.10 22.70
C ALA A 217 -26.40 25.21 22.86
N ILE A 218 -25.24 25.69 22.43
CA ILE A 218 -24.03 24.87 22.53
C ILE A 218 -23.62 24.73 24.00
N GLY A 219 -23.47 23.48 24.47
CA GLY A 219 -23.04 23.21 25.83
C GLY A 219 -23.09 21.73 26.23
N PRO A 220 -22.85 21.41 27.52
CA PRO A 220 -22.73 20.03 28.01
C PRO A 220 -23.98 19.17 27.80
N HIS A 221 -25.15 19.79 27.66
CA HIS A 221 -26.41 19.09 27.45
C HIS A 221 -26.56 18.53 26.02
N LEU A 222 -25.72 18.95 25.07
CA LEU A 222 -25.66 18.39 23.71
C LEU A 222 -24.82 17.12 23.62
N GLU A 223 -24.06 16.76 24.67
CA GLU A 223 -23.19 15.57 24.65
C GLU A 223 -23.96 14.29 24.30
N SER A 224 -25.25 14.19 24.66
CA SER A 224 -26.09 13.03 24.37
C SER A 224 -26.47 12.86 22.90
N ILE A 225 -26.32 13.90 22.08
CA ILE A 225 -26.68 13.90 20.66
C ILE A 225 -25.48 14.05 19.72
N ILE A 226 -24.29 14.27 20.27
CA ILE A 226 -23.04 14.28 19.53
C ILE A 226 -22.55 12.84 19.44
N ARG A 227 -22.10 12.41 18.27
CA ARG A 227 -21.50 11.08 18.11
C ARG A 227 -20.13 11.02 18.76
N GLU A 228 -19.77 9.86 19.30
CA GLU A 228 -18.43 9.62 19.85
C GLU A 228 -17.35 9.68 18.75
N GLU A 229 -17.72 9.28 17.53
CA GLU A 229 -16.86 9.31 16.35
C GLU A 229 -17.63 9.86 15.14
N ILE A 230 -16.90 10.43 14.18
CA ILE A 230 -17.50 10.90 12.93
C ILE A 230 -18.09 9.70 12.17
N ASP A 231 -19.36 9.80 11.79
CA ASP A 231 -20.03 8.81 10.95
C ASP A 231 -19.78 9.04 9.45
N GLY A 232 -18.54 8.79 9.05
CA GLY A 232 -18.14 8.81 7.65
C GLY A 232 -16.88 7.99 7.43
N PRO A 233 -16.56 7.62 6.19
CA PRO A 233 -15.58 6.58 5.92
C PRO A 233 -14.17 6.92 6.43
N ALA A 234 -13.39 5.89 6.76
CA ALA A 234 -11.93 5.98 6.88
C ALA A 234 -11.25 5.48 5.59
N ILE A 235 -11.99 4.77 4.73
CA ILE A 235 -11.51 4.23 3.45
C ILE A 235 -12.52 4.56 2.35
N HIS A 236 -12.04 5.21 1.30
CA HIS A 236 -12.68 5.20 -0.01
C HIS A 236 -11.88 4.34 -1.00
N ALA A 237 -12.59 3.46 -1.71
CA ALA A 237 -12.02 2.61 -2.75
C ALA A 237 -12.95 2.53 -3.98
N ALA A 238 -12.38 2.35 -5.17
CA ALA A 238 -13.18 2.20 -6.40
C ALA A 238 -13.49 0.73 -6.71
N PHE A 239 -12.54 -0.17 -6.46
CA PHE A 239 -12.77 -1.60 -6.51
C PHE A 239 -11.97 -2.34 -5.44
N ALA A 240 -12.26 -3.62 -5.27
CA ALA A 240 -11.63 -4.47 -4.26
C ALA A 240 -11.09 -5.74 -4.94
N ALA A 241 -9.83 -6.07 -4.70
CA ALA A 241 -9.36 -7.43 -4.93
C ALA A 241 -8.20 -7.78 -3.99
N GLY A 242 -8.16 -9.05 -3.63
CA GLY A 242 -7.22 -9.56 -2.65
C GLY A 242 -7.25 -11.08 -2.60
N SER A 243 -6.74 -11.64 -1.51
CA SER A 243 -6.75 -13.08 -1.28
C SER A 243 -8.17 -13.63 -1.04
N PRO A 244 -8.38 -14.96 -1.06
CA PRO A 244 -9.66 -15.54 -0.64
C PRO A 244 -10.08 -15.10 0.78
N ARG A 245 -9.12 -15.01 1.72
CA ARG A 245 -9.34 -14.54 3.09
C ARG A 245 -9.79 -13.08 3.15
N PHE A 246 -9.35 -12.26 2.20
CA PHE A 246 -9.81 -10.88 2.07
C PHE A 246 -11.30 -10.82 1.74
N TYR A 247 -11.77 -11.61 0.78
CA TYR A 247 -13.20 -11.65 0.44
C TYR A 247 -14.05 -12.23 1.58
N GLU A 248 -13.57 -13.28 2.26
CA GLU A 248 -14.22 -13.82 3.47
C GLU A 248 -14.37 -12.73 4.55
N THR A 249 -13.29 -11.98 4.81
CA THR A 249 -13.29 -10.87 5.76
C THR A 249 -14.35 -9.83 5.39
N LEU A 250 -14.40 -9.42 4.13
CA LEU A 250 -15.39 -8.45 3.68
C LEU A 250 -16.80 -9.00 3.90
N ARG A 251 -17.10 -10.24 3.50
CA ARG A 251 -18.44 -10.82 3.74
C ARG A 251 -18.85 -10.84 5.21
N GLU A 252 -17.95 -11.23 6.10
CA GLU A 252 -18.27 -11.42 7.52
C GLU A 252 -18.27 -10.12 8.33
N LYS A 253 -17.47 -9.14 7.91
CA LYS A 253 -17.14 -7.96 8.74
C LYS A 253 -17.29 -6.63 8.03
N THR A 254 -17.95 -6.55 6.87
CA THR A 254 -18.12 -5.26 6.15
C THR A 254 -18.68 -4.17 7.06
N ASP A 255 -19.62 -4.47 7.95
CA ASP A 255 -20.20 -3.47 8.86
C ASP A 255 -19.23 -2.91 9.90
N GLN A 256 -18.13 -3.62 10.19
CA GLN A 256 -17.06 -3.18 11.08
C GLN A 256 -15.95 -2.43 10.34
N ILE A 257 -16.05 -2.32 9.01
CA ILE A 257 -15.06 -1.65 8.18
C ILE A 257 -15.64 -0.30 7.79
N ALA A 258 -14.89 0.74 8.11
CA ALA A 258 -15.15 2.13 7.76
C ALA A 258 -15.02 2.43 6.25
N LEU A 259 -15.63 1.61 5.40
CA LEU A 259 -15.45 1.59 3.95
C LEU A 259 -16.65 2.19 3.22
N GLU A 260 -16.35 3.04 2.24
CA GLU A 260 -17.29 3.51 1.24
C GLU A 260 -16.72 3.22 -0.17
N MET A 261 -17.44 2.42 -0.95
CA MET A 261 -17.09 2.23 -2.36
C MET A 261 -17.62 3.41 -3.16
N GLY A 262 -16.81 3.91 -4.10
CA GLY A 262 -17.21 4.99 -5.01
C GLY A 262 -16.83 4.68 -6.44
N ASP A 263 -17.30 5.51 -7.37
CA ASP A 263 -16.79 5.48 -8.75
C ASP A 263 -15.27 5.72 -8.81
N VAL A 264 -14.60 5.20 -9.83
CA VAL A 264 -13.17 5.46 -10.06
C VAL A 264 -12.86 6.95 -10.21
N GLY A 265 -13.79 7.74 -10.76
CA GLY A 265 -13.71 9.18 -10.81
C GLY A 265 -13.77 9.86 -9.44
N TYR A 266 -14.28 9.21 -8.41
CA TYR A 266 -14.19 9.74 -7.04
C TYR A 266 -12.75 9.64 -6.50
N THR A 267 -12.12 8.47 -6.59
CA THR A 267 -10.81 8.19 -6.00
C THR A 267 -9.67 8.75 -6.84
N ASN A 268 -9.70 8.53 -8.15
CA ASN A 268 -8.58 8.81 -9.06
C ASN A 268 -8.50 10.27 -9.52
N THR A 269 -9.56 11.06 -9.41
CA THR A 269 -9.51 12.50 -9.75
C THR A 269 -10.06 13.37 -8.64
N LEU A 270 -9.63 14.64 -8.61
CA LEU A 270 -10.24 15.66 -7.76
C LEU A 270 -11.54 16.21 -8.36
N LEU A 271 -11.71 16.12 -9.68
CA LEU A 271 -12.89 16.65 -10.38
C LEU A 271 -14.20 16.10 -9.82
N GLY A 272 -15.27 16.89 -9.90
CA GLY A 272 -16.62 16.56 -9.40
C GLY A 272 -16.89 16.95 -7.95
N SER A 273 -15.90 16.79 -7.05
CA SER A 273 -16.05 17.10 -5.61
C SER A 273 -14.78 17.71 -5.03
N GLU A 274 -14.14 18.61 -5.77
CA GLU A 274 -12.80 19.13 -5.46
C GLU A 274 -12.69 19.70 -4.04
N GLY A 275 -13.64 20.53 -3.61
CA GLY A 275 -13.63 21.14 -2.28
C GLY A 275 -13.58 20.09 -1.16
N LEU A 276 -14.44 19.07 -1.25
CA LEU A 276 -14.49 17.98 -0.28
C LEU A 276 -13.22 17.13 -0.34
N LYS A 277 -12.82 16.67 -1.53
CA LYS A 277 -11.64 15.81 -1.71
C LYS A 277 -10.36 16.52 -1.22
N ARG A 278 -10.23 17.83 -1.44
CA ARG A 278 -9.12 18.65 -0.91
C ARG A 278 -9.15 18.75 0.61
N ALA A 279 -10.32 18.97 1.21
CA ALA A 279 -10.47 19.02 2.66
C ALA A 279 -10.19 17.67 3.32
N GLN A 280 -10.60 16.56 2.69
CA GLN A 280 -10.37 15.21 3.21
C GLN A 280 -8.92 14.74 3.03
N ARG A 281 -8.31 14.96 1.86
CA ARG A 281 -7.00 14.40 1.46
C ARG A 281 -5.83 15.28 1.88
N ARG A 282 -5.73 15.59 3.18
CA ARG A 282 -4.63 16.35 3.76
C ARG A 282 -3.35 15.53 3.77
N GLU A 283 -2.20 16.17 3.50
CA GLU A 283 -0.87 15.57 3.64
C GLU A 283 -0.77 14.19 2.96
N MET A 284 -1.43 14.10 1.80
CA MET A 284 -1.64 12.84 1.09
C MET A 284 -0.32 12.25 0.60
N ARG A 285 -0.11 10.95 0.81
CA ARG A 285 0.99 10.20 0.19
C ARG A 285 0.42 9.20 -0.80
N PHE A 286 0.80 9.37 -2.06
CA PHE A 286 0.46 8.46 -3.14
C PHE A 286 1.65 7.55 -3.42
N VAL A 287 1.62 6.33 -2.88
CA VAL A 287 2.74 5.39 -2.98
C VAL A 287 2.49 4.39 -4.10
N ASN A 288 3.28 4.49 -5.17
CA ASN A 288 3.11 3.67 -6.37
C ASN A 288 4.39 2.93 -6.72
N ALA A 289 4.28 1.63 -6.97
CA ALA A 289 5.40 0.83 -7.43
C ALA A 289 5.69 1.09 -8.92
N THR A 290 6.96 0.95 -9.31
CA THR A 290 7.36 0.99 -10.72
C THR A 290 8.40 -0.08 -11.04
N MET A 291 8.53 -0.42 -12.32
CA MET A 291 9.50 -1.42 -12.78
C MET A 291 10.90 -0.81 -12.91
N GLN A 292 10.99 0.40 -13.47
CA GLN A 292 12.25 1.09 -13.71
C GLN A 292 12.11 2.60 -13.50
N VAL A 293 13.20 3.23 -13.05
CA VAL A 293 13.32 4.68 -12.90
C VAL A 293 14.49 5.18 -13.73
N THR A 294 14.32 6.26 -14.47
CA THR A 294 15.41 6.86 -15.26
C THR A 294 16.23 7.85 -14.41
N LEU A 295 17.49 8.12 -14.77
CA LEU A 295 18.31 9.13 -14.07
C LEU A 295 17.72 10.55 -14.15
N LEU A 296 16.76 10.80 -15.06
CA LEU A 296 16.02 12.06 -15.13
C LEU A 296 14.75 12.06 -14.28
N GLY A 297 14.43 10.96 -13.59
CA GLY A 297 13.28 10.84 -12.69
C GLY A 297 11.98 10.41 -13.36
N GLU A 298 12.04 9.81 -14.55
CA GLU A 298 10.85 9.18 -15.16
C GLU A 298 10.61 7.81 -14.52
N ALA A 299 9.35 7.39 -14.42
CA ALA A 299 8.99 6.04 -13.99
C ALA A 299 8.36 5.27 -15.15
N ALA A 300 8.73 4.00 -15.32
CA ALA A 300 8.18 3.10 -16.33
C ALA A 300 7.60 1.85 -15.64
N SER A 301 6.29 1.68 -15.75
CA SER A 301 5.51 0.75 -14.92
C SER A 301 4.70 -0.28 -15.70
N ASP A 302 4.40 -0.02 -16.98
CA ASP A 302 3.42 -0.79 -17.75
C ASP A 302 3.98 -1.44 -19.02
N THR A 303 5.00 -0.83 -19.64
CA THR A 303 5.51 -1.23 -20.97
C THR A 303 7.01 -1.48 -20.92
N LEU A 304 7.48 -2.57 -21.54
CA LEU A 304 8.90 -2.91 -21.70
C LEU A 304 9.58 -2.05 -22.77
N PRO A 305 10.92 -1.97 -22.81
CA PRO A 305 11.63 -1.20 -23.83
C PRO A 305 11.37 -1.60 -25.29
N ASP A 306 10.89 -2.83 -25.52
CA ASP A 306 10.52 -3.34 -26.85
C ASP A 306 9.04 -3.12 -27.21
N GLY A 307 8.31 -2.37 -26.39
CA GLY A 307 6.89 -2.02 -26.61
C GLY A 307 5.90 -3.08 -26.12
N ARG A 308 6.36 -4.20 -25.53
CA ARG A 308 5.44 -5.19 -24.94
C ARG A 308 4.81 -4.64 -23.67
N VAL A 309 3.49 -4.66 -23.63
CA VAL A 309 2.68 -4.28 -22.46
C VAL A 309 2.67 -5.42 -21.45
N VAL A 310 3.05 -5.12 -20.21
CA VAL A 310 3.09 -6.05 -19.07
C VAL A 310 1.89 -5.85 -18.15
N SER A 311 1.44 -4.61 -18.01
CA SER A 311 0.29 -4.21 -17.22
C SER A 311 -0.37 -2.96 -17.82
N GLY A 312 -1.48 -2.49 -17.26
CA GLY A 312 -2.04 -1.18 -17.59
C GLY A 312 -1.43 -0.07 -16.75
N VAL A 313 -1.49 1.17 -17.23
CA VAL A 313 -1.10 2.37 -16.47
C VAL A 313 -1.93 2.52 -15.18
N GLY A 314 -3.21 2.15 -15.23
CA GLY A 314 -4.16 2.36 -14.12
C GLY A 314 -4.25 3.82 -13.70
N GLY A 315 -4.58 4.08 -12.44
CA GLY A 315 -4.60 5.42 -11.85
C GLY A 315 -3.24 5.99 -11.45
N GLN A 316 -2.11 5.34 -11.78
CA GLN A 316 -0.79 5.79 -11.31
C GLN A 316 -0.52 7.24 -11.70
N HIS A 317 -0.75 7.59 -12.97
CA HIS A 317 -0.62 8.97 -13.45
C HIS A 317 -1.55 9.91 -12.69
N ASP A 318 -2.81 9.53 -12.49
CA ASP A 318 -3.80 10.38 -11.85
C ASP A 318 -3.40 10.71 -10.42
N PHE A 319 -2.96 9.72 -9.64
CA PHE A 319 -2.45 9.93 -8.28
C PHE A 319 -1.19 10.80 -8.23
N VAL A 320 -0.29 10.66 -9.22
CA VAL A 320 0.85 11.57 -9.33
C VAL A 320 0.37 13.01 -9.57
N THR A 321 -0.57 13.23 -10.49
CA THR A 321 -1.10 14.59 -10.73
C THR A 321 -1.78 15.19 -9.50
N GLN A 322 -2.58 14.40 -8.77
CA GLN A 322 -3.19 14.84 -7.52
C GLN A 322 -2.17 15.28 -6.47
N ALA A 323 -0.98 14.65 -6.42
CA ALA A 323 0.08 15.06 -5.51
C ALA A 323 0.65 16.46 -5.80
N PHE A 324 0.48 16.96 -7.02
CA PHE A 324 0.84 18.33 -7.39
C PHE A 324 -0.29 19.32 -7.12
N ASP A 325 -1.54 18.85 -7.15
CA ASP A 325 -2.72 19.69 -6.94
C ASP A 325 -3.10 19.85 -5.47
N LEU A 326 -2.80 18.86 -4.61
CA LEU A 326 -3.15 18.86 -3.18
C LEU A 326 -2.04 19.50 -2.34
N ASP A 327 -2.44 20.33 -1.37
CA ASP A 327 -1.50 20.96 -0.45
C ASP A 327 -0.85 19.93 0.50
N GLY A 328 0.45 20.07 0.71
CA GLY A 328 1.27 19.12 1.47
C GLY A 328 1.35 17.71 0.88
N ALA A 329 0.71 17.40 -0.26
CA ALA A 329 0.72 16.06 -0.84
C ALA A 329 2.01 15.74 -1.59
N ARG A 330 2.37 14.45 -1.63
CA ARG A 330 3.59 13.95 -2.29
C ARG A 330 3.33 12.66 -3.05
N SER A 331 3.91 12.56 -4.24
CA SER A 331 3.99 11.32 -5.01
C SER A 331 5.28 10.59 -4.63
N VAL A 332 5.13 9.32 -4.22
CA VAL A 332 6.22 8.46 -3.77
C VAL A 332 6.29 7.26 -4.71
N ILE A 333 7.29 7.26 -5.59
CA ILE A 333 7.58 6.13 -6.47
C ILE A 333 8.51 5.16 -5.75
N VAL A 334 8.09 3.92 -5.59
CA VAL A 334 8.88 2.85 -4.97
C VAL A 334 9.37 1.87 -6.02
N ALA A 335 10.64 1.48 -5.96
CA ALA A 335 11.23 0.50 -6.86
C ALA A 335 12.29 -0.34 -6.14
N ARG A 336 12.51 -1.57 -6.59
CA ARG A 336 13.76 -2.27 -6.28
C ARG A 336 14.88 -1.67 -7.12
N ALA A 337 16.07 -1.47 -6.57
CA ALA A 337 17.21 -0.93 -7.33
C ALA A 337 17.69 -1.89 -8.43
N VAL A 338 17.48 -3.19 -8.24
CA VAL A 338 17.89 -4.25 -9.18
C VAL A 338 16.79 -5.28 -9.41
N ARG A 339 16.94 -6.07 -10.48
CA ARG A 339 16.16 -7.27 -10.77
C ARG A 339 17.07 -8.36 -11.31
N GLU A 340 16.66 -9.61 -11.17
CA GLU A 340 17.25 -10.73 -11.89
C GLU A 340 16.57 -10.88 -13.26
N ALA A 341 17.36 -10.98 -14.32
CA ALA A 341 16.87 -11.21 -15.68
C ALA A 341 17.92 -12.01 -16.47
N ASP A 342 17.49 -13.09 -17.11
CA ASP A 342 18.35 -13.99 -17.89
C ASP A 342 19.53 -14.57 -17.08
N GLY A 343 19.31 -14.84 -15.79
CA GLY A 343 20.36 -15.33 -14.88
C GLY A 343 21.41 -14.30 -14.48
N ALA A 344 21.18 -13.01 -14.76
CA ALA A 344 22.06 -11.92 -14.38
C ALA A 344 21.29 -10.81 -13.65
N THR A 345 21.95 -10.23 -12.65
CA THR A 345 21.45 -9.02 -12.01
C THR A 345 21.53 -7.84 -12.98
N ARG A 346 20.42 -7.09 -13.11
CA ARG A 346 20.32 -5.87 -13.90
C ARG A 346 19.79 -4.72 -13.04
N SER A 347 20.25 -3.50 -13.32
CA SER A 347 19.69 -2.31 -12.66
C SER A 347 18.28 -1.99 -13.14
N ASN A 348 17.43 -1.57 -12.22
CA ASN A 348 16.15 -0.91 -12.51
C ASN A 348 16.31 0.61 -12.55
N ILE A 349 17.45 1.15 -12.09
CA ILE A 349 17.84 2.53 -12.33
C ILE A 349 18.57 2.58 -13.68
N VAL A 350 18.01 3.31 -14.64
CA VAL A 350 18.51 3.34 -16.02
C VAL A 350 18.76 4.76 -16.50
N TRP A 351 19.53 4.92 -17.57
CA TRP A 351 19.73 6.24 -18.18
C TRP A 351 18.42 6.81 -18.77
N SER A 352 17.69 5.98 -19.51
CA SER A 352 16.48 6.37 -20.24
C SER A 352 15.57 5.18 -20.45
N HIS A 353 14.26 5.42 -20.61
CA HIS A 353 13.26 4.42 -20.97
C HIS A 353 12.41 4.96 -22.12
N PRO A 354 12.12 4.18 -23.19
CA PRO A 354 11.40 4.69 -24.37
C PRO A 354 9.90 4.91 -24.14
N HIS A 355 9.33 4.27 -23.12
CA HIS A 355 7.90 4.33 -22.80
C HIS A 355 7.71 4.68 -21.32
N PRO A 356 7.96 5.94 -20.90
CA PRO A 356 7.75 6.35 -19.52
C PRO A 356 6.25 6.48 -19.22
N THR A 357 5.81 5.91 -18.11
CA THR A 357 4.46 6.04 -17.57
C THR A 357 4.30 7.39 -16.88
N ILE A 358 5.26 7.74 -16.02
CA ILE A 358 5.34 9.04 -15.35
C ILE A 358 6.47 9.84 -15.99
N PRO A 359 6.15 10.95 -16.67
CA PRO A 359 7.15 11.77 -17.34
C PRO A 359 7.96 12.60 -16.33
N ARG A 360 9.18 12.98 -16.71
CA ARG A 360 10.14 13.68 -15.82
C ARG A 360 9.64 14.97 -15.18
N HIS A 361 8.64 15.63 -15.77
CA HIS A 361 8.08 16.88 -15.23
C HIS A 361 7.16 16.66 -14.03
N LEU A 362 6.71 15.41 -13.81
CA LEU A 362 5.94 14.98 -12.65
C LEU A 362 6.79 14.22 -11.62
N ARG A 363 8.12 14.28 -11.72
CA ARG A 363 9.02 13.63 -10.76
C ARG A 363 8.87 14.26 -9.37
N ASP A 364 8.81 13.42 -8.34
CA ASP A 364 8.66 13.86 -6.96
C ASP A 364 9.62 13.13 -6.02
N ILE A 365 9.21 12.02 -5.38
CA ILE A 365 10.07 11.19 -4.54
C ILE A 365 10.29 9.84 -5.19
N VAL A 366 11.53 9.33 -5.16
CA VAL A 366 11.86 7.95 -5.50
C VAL A 366 12.49 7.26 -4.30
N VAL A 367 12.03 6.05 -3.97
CA VAL A 367 12.55 5.22 -2.88
C VAL A 367 13.01 3.88 -3.44
N THR A 368 14.25 3.52 -3.09
CA THR A 368 14.75 2.15 -3.23
C THR A 368 15.15 1.61 -1.85
N GLU A 369 15.61 0.38 -1.80
CA GLU A 369 16.13 -0.24 -0.58
C GLU A 369 17.33 0.53 0.02
N TYR A 370 17.95 1.42 -0.74
CA TYR A 370 19.15 2.15 -0.34
C TYR A 370 18.92 3.58 0.15
N GLY A 371 17.72 4.13 -0.05
CA GLY A 371 17.42 5.49 0.41
C GLY A 371 16.27 6.16 -0.32
N ILE A 372 16.17 7.48 -0.10
CA ILE A 372 15.08 8.33 -0.58
C ILE A 372 15.68 9.49 -1.37
N ALA A 373 15.32 9.59 -2.65
CA ALA A 373 15.67 10.71 -3.51
C ALA A 373 14.48 11.68 -3.64
N ASP A 374 14.63 12.87 -3.08
CA ASP A 374 13.68 14.00 -3.22
C ASP A 374 14.06 14.88 -4.42
N ILE A 375 13.33 14.71 -5.51
CA ILE A 375 13.70 15.24 -6.84
C ILE A 375 12.68 16.23 -7.43
N ARG A 376 11.61 16.55 -6.68
CA ARG A 376 10.63 17.57 -7.08
C ARG A 376 11.30 18.93 -7.24
N GLY A 377 11.09 19.58 -8.38
CA GLY A 377 11.62 20.92 -8.66
C GLY A 377 13.14 21.04 -8.78
N ARG A 378 13.89 19.93 -8.65
CA ARG A 378 15.36 19.92 -8.80
C ARG A 378 15.79 20.12 -10.25
N SER A 379 17.03 20.55 -10.48
CA SER A 379 17.66 20.52 -11.80
C SER A 379 18.00 19.09 -12.24
N ASP A 380 18.24 18.86 -13.54
CA ASP A 380 18.64 17.53 -14.02
C ASP A 380 19.91 17.01 -13.31
N ALA A 381 20.91 17.85 -13.06
CA ALA A 381 22.14 17.43 -12.39
C ALA A 381 21.89 16.98 -10.94
N GLU A 382 21.07 17.73 -10.19
CA GLU A 382 20.68 17.38 -8.83
C GLU A 382 19.82 16.11 -8.78
N THR A 383 18.88 15.96 -9.72
CA THR A 383 18.06 14.74 -9.84
C THR A 383 18.92 13.52 -10.12
N ILE A 384 19.84 13.60 -11.08
CA ILE A 384 20.74 12.49 -11.41
C ILE A 384 21.61 12.13 -10.20
N ALA A 385 22.17 13.13 -9.52
CA ALA A 385 22.98 12.89 -8.32
C ALA A 385 22.17 12.14 -7.24
N ALA A 386 20.96 12.62 -6.92
CA ALA A 386 20.09 11.99 -5.94
C ALA A 386 19.66 10.57 -6.33
N ILE A 387 19.33 10.32 -7.60
CA ILE A 387 18.93 8.98 -8.08
C ILE A 387 20.12 8.02 -8.06
N VAL A 388 21.33 8.48 -8.39
CA VAL A 388 22.55 7.66 -8.30
C VAL A 388 22.84 7.26 -6.84
N GLU A 389 22.57 8.14 -5.87
CA GLU A 389 22.74 7.86 -4.44
C GLU A 389 21.85 6.72 -3.92
N ILE A 390 20.73 6.44 -4.59
CA ILE A 390 19.80 5.36 -4.24
C ILE A 390 19.89 4.16 -5.21
N ALA A 391 20.86 4.15 -6.12
CA ALA A 391 21.14 3.01 -6.99
C ALA A 391 22.04 1.98 -6.30
N ASP A 392 22.00 0.72 -6.78
CA ASP A 392 22.96 -0.32 -6.38
C ASP A 392 24.37 0.06 -6.84
N SER A 393 25.32 -0.01 -5.91
CA SER A 393 26.71 0.42 -6.09
C SER A 393 27.43 -0.27 -7.25
N ARG A 394 27.02 -1.50 -7.62
CA ARG A 394 27.57 -2.22 -8.78
C ARG A 394 27.32 -1.51 -10.10
N PHE A 395 26.27 -0.70 -10.19
CA PHE A 395 25.84 -0.01 -11.41
C PHE A 395 26.08 1.50 -11.38
N GLN A 396 26.38 2.08 -10.21
CA GLN A 396 26.67 3.52 -10.08
C GLN A 396 27.77 4.03 -11.02
N PRO A 397 28.93 3.35 -11.23
CA PRO A 397 29.98 3.86 -12.11
C PRO A 397 29.50 4.04 -13.56
N GLU A 398 28.74 3.08 -14.09
CA GLU A 398 28.20 3.15 -15.45
C GLU A 398 27.17 4.28 -15.59
N LEU A 399 26.28 4.44 -14.59
CA LEU A 399 25.28 5.50 -14.56
C LEU A 399 25.92 6.89 -14.53
N VAL A 400 26.94 7.07 -13.69
CA VAL A 400 27.70 8.33 -13.61
C VAL A 400 28.44 8.62 -14.91
N ALA A 401 29.10 7.62 -15.51
CA ALA A 401 29.80 7.79 -16.77
C ALA A 401 28.85 8.21 -17.91
N LYS A 402 27.66 7.60 -17.99
CA LYS A 402 26.62 8.00 -18.96
C LYS A 402 26.17 9.44 -18.74
N ALA A 403 25.93 9.84 -17.50
CA ALA A 403 25.50 11.19 -17.17
C ALA A 403 26.57 12.26 -17.44
N LYS A 404 27.84 11.98 -17.15
CA LYS A 404 28.98 12.85 -17.51
C LYS A 404 29.15 12.96 -19.02
N GLY A 405 29.13 11.82 -19.73
CA GLY A 405 29.21 11.79 -21.20
C GLY A 405 28.07 12.57 -21.88
N ALA A 406 26.90 12.65 -21.25
CA ALA A 406 25.77 13.45 -21.72
C ALA A 406 25.83 14.94 -21.29
N GLY A 407 26.88 15.37 -20.58
CA GLY A 407 27.03 16.73 -20.05
C GLY A 407 26.02 17.09 -18.96
N LYS A 408 25.42 16.09 -18.30
CA LYS A 408 24.39 16.28 -17.27
C LYS A 408 24.91 16.20 -15.84
N LEU A 409 26.13 15.69 -15.66
CA LEU A 409 26.89 15.80 -14.42
C LEU A 409 28.26 16.43 -14.70
N PRO A 410 28.82 17.22 -13.77
CA PRO A 410 30.16 17.76 -13.93
C PRO A 410 31.21 16.65 -13.84
N GLU A 411 32.34 16.80 -14.53
CA GLU A 411 33.44 15.83 -14.50
C GLU A 411 34.00 15.60 -13.09
N SER A 412 33.90 16.60 -12.22
CA SER A 412 34.30 16.52 -10.81
C SER A 412 33.30 15.78 -9.92
N TYR A 413 32.12 15.40 -10.42
CA TYR A 413 31.14 14.68 -9.61
C TYR A 413 31.67 13.32 -9.20
N GLU A 414 31.54 13.02 -7.91
CA GLU A 414 31.74 11.71 -7.34
C GLU A 414 30.51 11.32 -6.51
N VAL A 415 30.17 10.03 -6.52
CA VAL A 415 29.13 9.51 -5.63
C VAL A 415 29.54 9.77 -4.17
N PRO A 416 28.66 10.31 -3.31
CA PRO A 416 28.96 10.53 -1.90
C PRO A 416 29.31 9.23 -1.15
N VAL A 417 30.19 9.33 -0.15
CA VAL A 417 30.75 8.17 0.56
C VAL A 417 29.66 7.26 1.15
N HIS A 418 28.58 7.84 1.70
CA HIS A 418 27.48 7.07 2.31
C HIS A 418 26.71 6.19 1.30
N ALA A 419 26.78 6.51 0.00
CA ALA A 419 26.08 5.82 -1.07
C ALA A 419 26.96 4.84 -1.86
N ARG A 420 28.29 4.84 -1.66
CA ARG A 420 29.24 3.98 -2.39
C ARG A 420 29.12 2.49 -2.04
N HIS A 421 28.42 2.14 -0.95
CA HIS A 421 28.27 0.77 -0.45
C HIS A 421 26.81 0.29 -0.44
N ASN A 422 26.02 0.78 -1.38
CA ASN A 422 24.65 0.30 -1.63
C ASN A 422 24.69 -1.11 -2.22
N THR A 423 24.59 -2.13 -1.37
CA THR A 423 24.67 -3.55 -1.76
C THR A 423 23.58 -4.36 -1.05
N PRO A 424 23.10 -5.48 -1.62
CA PRO A 424 22.17 -6.36 -0.94
C PRO A 424 22.67 -6.82 0.45
N GLN A 425 23.96 -7.13 0.56
CA GLN A 425 24.60 -7.56 1.82
C GLN A 425 24.54 -6.47 2.90
N ARG A 426 24.65 -5.19 2.53
CA ARG A 426 24.45 -4.09 3.47
C ARG A 426 23.02 -4.12 4.02
N ILE A 427 22.01 -4.33 3.18
CA ILE A 427 20.61 -4.40 3.63
C ILE A 427 20.39 -5.60 4.55
N GLU A 428 20.91 -6.77 4.17
CA GLU A 428 20.86 -7.98 4.99
C GLU A 428 21.50 -7.75 6.36
N THR A 429 22.70 -7.18 6.41
CA THR A 429 23.40 -6.86 7.66
C THR A 429 22.59 -5.86 8.49
N THR A 430 22.07 -4.80 7.86
CA THR A 430 21.32 -3.72 8.51
C THR A 430 20.00 -4.20 9.10
N LEU A 431 19.39 -5.25 8.54
CA LEU A 431 18.08 -5.76 8.97
C LEU A 431 18.15 -7.13 9.68
N SER A 432 19.33 -7.72 9.81
CA SER A 432 19.52 -9.06 10.39
C SER A 432 19.03 -9.23 11.83
N ASP A 433 19.19 -8.22 12.67
CA ASP A 433 18.72 -8.14 14.07
C ASP A 433 17.28 -7.61 14.17
N ARG A 434 16.62 -7.38 13.03
CA ARG A 434 15.29 -6.78 12.92
C ARG A 434 14.41 -7.70 12.04
N PRO A 435 13.95 -8.87 12.54
CA PRO A 435 13.20 -9.85 11.74
C PRO A 435 11.94 -9.25 11.11
N ILE A 436 11.85 -9.30 9.78
CA ILE A 436 10.73 -8.76 9.02
C ILE A 436 9.82 -9.92 8.62
N ASP A 437 8.52 -9.74 8.81
CA ASP A 437 7.55 -10.72 8.34
C ASP A 437 7.57 -10.79 6.80
N ARG A 438 7.75 -12.00 6.28
CA ARG A 438 7.77 -12.30 4.85
C ARG A 438 6.37 -12.28 4.24
N TYR A 439 5.34 -12.51 5.06
CA TYR A 439 3.93 -12.48 4.69
C TYR A 439 3.15 -11.64 5.70
N PRO A 440 3.38 -10.31 5.73
CA PRO A 440 2.82 -9.43 6.75
C PRO A 440 1.29 -9.47 6.83
N PHE A 441 0.60 -9.88 5.76
CA PHE A 441 -0.85 -9.97 5.67
C PHE A 441 -1.36 -11.40 5.44
N GLY A 442 -0.51 -12.39 5.73
CA GLY A 442 -0.79 -13.80 5.52
C GLY A 442 -0.49 -14.29 4.11
N SER A 443 -0.49 -15.62 3.96
CA SER A 443 -0.24 -16.33 2.71
C SER A 443 -1.38 -17.31 2.45
N VAL A 444 -1.74 -17.48 1.17
CA VAL A 444 -2.66 -18.55 0.73
C VAL A 444 -1.93 -19.91 0.69
N LEU A 445 -0.60 -19.88 0.66
CA LEU A 445 0.24 -21.08 0.69
C LEU A 445 0.32 -21.61 2.11
N THR A 446 0.24 -22.93 2.28
CA THR A 446 0.64 -23.54 3.56
C THR A 446 2.14 -23.38 3.78
N LYS A 447 2.59 -23.57 5.02
CA LYS A 447 4.02 -23.51 5.36
C LYS A 447 4.84 -24.40 4.43
N GLU A 448 4.38 -25.63 4.18
CA GLU A 448 5.07 -26.59 3.32
C GLU A 448 5.11 -26.12 1.85
N GLU A 449 4.04 -25.51 1.35
CA GLU A 449 3.96 -25.00 -0.03
C GLU A 449 4.86 -23.79 -0.25
N ASP A 450 4.97 -22.89 0.75
CA ASP A 450 5.93 -21.79 0.68
C ASP A 450 7.37 -22.30 0.77
N GLU A 451 7.67 -23.21 1.68
CA GLU A 451 9.01 -23.79 1.81
C GLU A 451 9.44 -24.51 0.51
N LEU A 452 8.51 -25.25 -0.12
CA LEU A 452 8.69 -25.82 -1.46
C LEU A 452 8.97 -24.75 -2.51
N ARG A 453 8.13 -23.71 -2.58
CA ARG A 453 8.31 -22.62 -3.54
C ARG A 453 9.68 -21.97 -3.39
N GLN A 454 10.13 -21.77 -2.15
CA GLN A 454 11.46 -21.22 -1.85
C GLN A 454 12.57 -22.13 -2.37
N GLY A 455 12.59 -23.41 -1.98
CA GLY A 455 13.60 -24.37 -2.44
C GLY A 455 13.63 -24.52 -3.97
N LEU A 456 12.45 -24.64 -4.58
CA LEU A 456 12.33 -24.83 -6.03
C LEU A 456 12.66 -23.57 -6.83
N SER A 457 12.39 -22.37 -6.31
CA SER A 457 12.77 -21.13 -6.98
C SER A 457 14.29 -20.98 -7.14
N GLN A 458 15.06 -21.43 -6.15
CA GLN A 458 16.52 -21.44 -6.21
C GLN A 458 17.04 -22.46 -7.24
N LEU A 459 16.40 -23.64 -7.35
CA LEU A 459 16.69 -24.61 -8.41
C LEU A 459 16.38 -24.07 -9.82
N SER A 460 15.32 -23.29 -9.99
CA SER A 460 14.99 -22.70 -11.30
C SER A 460 16.05 -21.69 -11.79
N ASN A 461 16.76 -21.04 -10.85
CA ASN A 461 17.90 -20.16 -11.14
C ASN A 461 19.20 -20.95 -11.37
N LEU A 462 19.33 -22.15 -10.80
CA LEU A 462 20.38 -23.12 -11.10
C LEU A 462 20.07 -23.84 -12.42
N SER A 463 19.99 -23.08 -13.53
CA SER A 463 20.02 -23.55 -14.93
C SER A 463 19.90 -25.07 -15.14
N PHE A 464 18.71 -25.64 -14.91
CA PHE A 464 18.43 -27.01 -15.38
C PHE A 464 18.24 -26.92 -16.89
N LYS A 465 19.33 -27.07 -17.64
CA LYS A 465 19.24 -27.36 -19.07
C LYS A 465 18.42 -28.65 -19.22
N PRO A 466 17.54 -28.76 -20.23
CA PRO A 466 16.91 -30.04 -20.54
C PRO A 466 18.00 -31.12 -20.70
N GLY A 467 18.08 -32.06 -19.75
CA GLY A 467 19.09 -33.14 -19.74
C GLY A 467 20.18 -33.07 -18.66
N THR A 468 20.28 -32.02 -17.84
CA THR A 468 21.12 -32.05 -16.63
C THR A 468 20.33 -32.64 -15.47
N TRP A 469 20.50 -33.93 -15.21
CA TRP A 469 19.96 -34.60 -14.02
C TRP A 469 20.92 -34.43 -12.83
N PRO A 470 20.41 -34.45 -11.58
CA PRO A 470 21.27 -34.46 -10.40
C PRO A 470 22.28 -35.61 -10.47
N SER A 471 23.47 -35.40 -9.92
CA SER A 471 24.53 -36.41 -9.94
C SER A 471 24.06 -37.71 -9.25
N TRP A 472 24.61 -38.85 -9.66
CA TRP A 472 24.29 -40.17 -9.07
C TRP A 472 24.50 -40.22 -7.55
N ASP A 473 25.36 -39.35 -7.01
CA ASP A 473 25.61 -39.25 -5.58
C ASP A 473 24.48 -38.50 -4.85
N ALA A 474 23.94 -37.41 -5.41
CA ALA A 474 22.78 -36.70 -4.85
C ALA A 474 21.51 -37.58 -4.79
N VAL A 475 21.35 -38.45 -5.79
CA VAL A 475 20.28 -39.46 -5.86
C VAL A 475 20.44 -40.55 -4.79
N LYS A 476 21.67 -40.91 -4.43
CA LYS A 476 21.94 -41.90 -3.37
C LYS A 476 21.67 -41.34 -1.97
N THR A 477 21.92 -40.05 -1.74
CA THR A 477 21.63 -39.38 -0.47
C THR A 477 20.12 -39.27 -0.23
N ALA A 478 19.34 -39.02 -1.28
CA ALA A 478 17.87 -38.93 -1.21
C ALA A 478 17.14 -40.29 -1.13
N ARG A 479 17.86 -41.41 -0.99
CA ARG A 479 17.26 -42.74 -0.88
C ARG A 479 16.45 -42.89 0.42
N ASP A 480 16.84 -42.14 1.44
CA ASP A 480 16.11 -41.97 2.69
C ASP A 480 15.58 -40.54 2.76
N ILE A 481 14.36 -40.33 2.28
CA ILE A 481 13.66 -39.04 2.41
C ILE A 481 13.57 -38.72 3.91
N PRO A 482 14.16 -37.61 4.39
CA PRO A 482 14.04 -37.19 5.78
C PRO A 482 12.57 -37.03 6.16
N GLU A 483 12.14 -37.54 7.31
CA GLU A 483 10.72 -37.47 7.71
C GLU A 483 10.18 -36.04 7.75
N ARG A 484 11.05 -35.07 8.10
CA ARG A 484 10.76 -33.62 8.08
C ARG A 484 10.35 -33.08 6.71
N MET A 485 10.77 -33.72 5.61
CA MET A 485 10.48 -33.30 4.24
C MET A 485 9.34 -34.09 3.58
N ARG A 486 8.80 -35.12 4.26
CA ARG A 486 7.65 -35.88 3.76
C ARG A 486 6.40 -35.03 3.55
N PRO A 487 6.04 -34.07 4.43
CA PRO A 487 4.89 -33.18 4.20
C PRO A 487 5.01 -32.39 2.88
N HIS A 488 6.22 -31.97 2.52
CA HIS A 488 6.52 -31.25 1.28
C HIS A 488 6.40 -32.16 0.05
N LEU A 489 6.98 -33.35 0.10
CA LEU A 489 6.85 -34.31 -1.00
C LEU A 489 5.40 -34.77 -1.18
N LYS A 490 4.63 -34.88 -0.10
CA LYS A 490 3.19 -35.17 -0.16
C LYS A 490 2.42 -34.11 -0.96
N ARG A 491 2.74 -32.82 -0.82
CA ARG A 491 2.12 -31.73 -1.61
C ARG A 491 2.37 -31.87 -3.11
N LEU A 492 3.48 -32.48 -3.50
CA LEU A 492 3.84 -32.73 -4.90
C LEU A 492 3.43 -34.13 -5.39
N ASN A 493 2.72 -34.93 -4.57
CA ASN A 493 2.43 -36.35 -4.83
C ASN A 493 3.69 -37.21 -5.01
N LEU A 494 4.75 -36.91 -4.27
CA LEU A 494 6.06 -37.57 -4.31
C LEU A 494 6.43 -38.27 -2.99
N GLU A 495 5.49 -38.45 -2.07
CA GLU A 495 5.72 -39.11 -0.76
C GLU A 495 6.08 -40.61 -0.91
N ASP A 496 5.49 -41.29 -1.90
CA ASP A 496 5.79 -42.69 -2.25
C ASP A 496 6.08 -42.82 -3.75
N PRO A 497 7.29 -42.48 -4.21
CA PRO A 497 7.62 -42.46 -5.63
C PRO A 497 7.77 -43.89 -6.20
N LYS A 498 6.84 -44.27 -7.07
CA LYS A 498 6.69 -45.63 -7.61
C LYS A 498 7.53 -45.85 -8.88
N GLY A 499 7.85 -44.78 -9.60
CA GLY A 499 8.65 -44.81 -10.83
C GLY A 499 10.07 -44.24 -10.70
N PHE A 500 10.97 -44.60 -11.62
CA PHE A 500 12.33 -44.05 -11.68
C PHE A 500 12.33 -42.51 -11.82
N LYS A 501 11.44 -41.95 -12.65
CA LYS A 501 11.30 -40.49 -12.83
C LYS A 501 10.82 -39.78 -11.56
N GLU A 502 9.85 -40.35 -10.86
CA GLU A 502 9.32 -39.78 -9.61
C GLU A 502 10.38 -39.79 -8.51
N ARG A 503 11.21 -40.84 -8.43
CA ARG A 503 12.35 -40.89 -7.50
C ARG A 503 13.40 -39.83 -7.81
N MET A 504 13.67 -39.56 -9.09
CA MET A 504 14.56 -38.46 -9.50
C MET A 504 13.98 -37.10 -9.12
N LEU A 505 12.69 -36.89 -9.34
CA LEU A 505 12.03 -35.65 -9.01
C LEU A 505 11.98 -35.41 -7.49
N ALA A 506 11.64 -36.44 -6.71
CA ALA A 506 11.64 -36.38 -5.25
C ALA A 506 13.05 -36.05 -4.71
N ALA A 507 14.09 -36.71 -5.24
CA ALA A 507 15.47 -36.41 -4.87
C ALA A 507 15.88 -34.97 -5.21
N ALA A 508 15.50 -34.46 -6.39
CA ALA A 508 15.76 -33.09 -6.76
C ALA A 508 15.07 -32.09 -5.81
N VAL A 509 13.82 -32.35 -5.43
CA VAL A 509 13.07 -31.52 -4.46
C VAL A 509 13.75 -31.52 -3.09
N VAL A 510 14.17 -32.68 -2.59
CA VAL A 510 14.88 -32.79 -1.30
C VAL A 510 16.17 -31.96 -1.32
N VAL A 511 17.00 -32.13 -2.35
CA VAL A 511 18.23 -31.35 -2.52
C VAL A 511 17.94 -29.85 -2.59
N ALA A 512 16.88 -29.44 -3.30
CA ALA A 512 16.44 -28.04 -3.34
C ALA A 512 16.17 -27.47 -1.96
N LEU A 513 15.44 -28.23 -1.14
CA LEU A 513 15.01 -27.81 0.18
C LEU A 513 16.20 -27.75 1.14
N GLU A 514 17.13 -28.70 1.06
CA GLU A 514 18.38 -28.71 1.84
C GLU A 514 19.30 -27.55 1.46
N GLU A 515 19.60 -27.38 0.16
CA GLU A 515 20.49 -26.33 -0.34
C GLU A 515 19.92 -24.92 -0.07
N SER A 516 18.60 -24.78 -0.09
CA SER A 516 17.96 -23.49 0.22
C SER A 516 18.09 -23.06 1.68
N GLY A 517 18.43 -23.99 2.59
CA GLY A 517 18.51 -23.74 4.03
C GLY A 517 17.16 -23.38 4.67
N VAL A 518 16.07 -23.54 3.93
CA VAL A 518 14.70 -23.24 4.35
C VAL A 518 14.23 -24.25 5.40
N ILE A 519 14.62 -25.52 5.23
CA ILE A 519 14.42 -26.57 6.23
C ILE A 519 15.79 -26.91 6.81
N ARG A 520 16.09 -26.41 8.01
CA ARG A 520 17.37 -26.66 8.70
C ARG A 520 17.37 -28.04 9.37
N ASP A 521 18.56 -28.59 9.57
CA ASP A 521 18.77 -29.71 10.49
C ASP A 521 18.75 -29.16 11.92
N GLU A 522 18.03 -29.83 12.83
CA GLU A 522 18.04 -29.52 14.27
C GLU A 522 19.38 -29.83 14.94
#